data_AF-A0A840FBU9-F1
#
_entry.id   AF-A0A840FBU9-F1
#
_cell.length_a   1.000
_cell.length_b   1.000
_cell.length_c   1.000
_cell.angle_alpha   90.00
_cell.angle_beta   90.00
_cell.angle_gamma   90.00
#
_symmetry.space_group_name_H-M   'P 1'
#
loop_
_entity.id
_entity.type
_entity.pdbx_description
1 polymer ?
#
loop_
_entity_poly.entity_id
_entity_poly.type
_entity_poly.pdbx_seq_one_letter_code
_entity_poly.pdbx_strand_id
1 'polypeptide(L)'
;MTAQVIPFPRRGGVSRGTIHIGQTEDGDWQIAHESASGNSWGNFSEPFEHVWEAIAAARTLNRETYGNECDLALCAEAEAEMF
;
A
#
# COMPACT_ATOMS: atom_id res chain seq x y z
N MET A 1 -4.09 -6.99 -14.43
CA MET A 1 -4.50 -5.95 -13.46
C MET A 1 -3.37 -4.95 -13.39
N THR A 2 -3.61 -3.71 -13.77
CA THR A 2 -2.64 -2.61 -13.70
C THR A 2 -2.94 -1.82 -12.43
N ALA A 3 -2.02 -1.79 -11.47
CA ALA A 3 -2.11 -0.96 -10.26
C ALA A 3 -1.47 0.41 -10.53
N GLN A 4 -2.13 1.51 -10.17
CA GLN A 4 -1.50 2.83 -10.17
C GLN A 4 -0.60 2.96 -8.93
N VAL A 5 0.68 3.21 -9.19
CA VAL A 5 1.63 3.56 -8.14
C VAL A 5 1.53 5.07 -7.91
N ILE A 6 1.18 5.48 -6.68
CA ILE A 6 1.32 6.87 -6.24
C ILE A 6 2.74 7.03 -5.70
N PRO A 7 3.66 7.67 -6.44
CA PRO A 7 5.03 7.85 -5.99
C PRO A 7 5.07 8.79 -4.80
N PHE A 8 5.73 8.37 -3.72
CA PHE A 8 5.99 9.26 -2.59
C PHE A 8 7.32 10.01 -2.81
N PRO A 9 7.44 11.28 -2.39
CA PRO A 9 8.70 12.01 -2.49
C PRO A 9 9.77 11.34 -1.60
N ARG A 10 10.61 10.51 -2.22
CA ARG A 10 11.67 9.76 -1.53
C ARG A 10 12.72 10.72 -0.97
N ARG A 11 12.94 10.68 0.35
CA ARG A 11 13.92 11.53 1.03
C ARG A 11 15.38 11.06 0.92
N GLY A 12 15.64 9.82 0.48
CA GLY A 12 16.96 9.17 0.67
C GLY A 12 17.47 8.24 -0.43
N GLY A 13 16.84 8.18 -1.62
CA GLY A 13 17.37 7.44 -2.77
C GLY A 13 17.30 5.90 -2.73
N VAL A 14 17.06 5.28 -1.57
CA VAL A 14 16.89 3.82 -1.44
C VAL A 14 15.42 3.52 -1.12
N SER A 15 14.71 2.82 -2.00
CA SER A 15 13.33 2.38 -1.75
C SER A 15 13.34 1.24 -0.72
N ARG A 16 12.38 1.26 0.23
CA ARG A 16 12.09 0.13 1.13
C ARG A 16 11.03 -0.82 0.58
N GLY A 17 10.53 -0.53 -0.62
CA GLY A 17 9.56 -1.35 -1.34
C GLY A 17 8.25 -0.63 -1.58
N THR A 18 7.16 -1.38 -1.65
CA THR A 18 5.83 -0.88 -2.00
C THR A 18 4.82 -1.38 -0.98
N ILE A 19 3.92 -0.52 -0.52
CA ILE A 19 2.75 -0.95 0.24
C ILE A 19 1.59 -1.00 -0.74
N HIS A 20 1.09 -2.21 -0.98
CA HIS A 20 -0.04 -2.49 -1.85
C HIS A 20 -1.34 -2.39 -1.04
N ILE A 21 -2.35 -1.78 -1.65
CA ILE A 21 -3.71 -1.65 -1.13
C ILE A 21 -4.62 -2.36 -2.12
N GLY A 22 -5.32 -3.40 -1.67
CA GLY A 22 -6.18 -4.22 -2.51
C GLY A 22 -7.37 -4.80 -1.75
N GLN A 23 -8.34 -5.33 -2.49
CA GLN A 23 -9.49 -6.05 -1.91
C GLN A 23 -9.14 -7.52 -1.61
N THR A 24 -9.71 -8.03 -0.53
CA THR A 24 -9.76 -9.45 -0.20
C THR A 24 -10.85 -10.14 -1.02
N GLU A 25 -10.92 -11.48 -0.94
CA GLU A 25 -11.99 -12.25 -1.61
C GLU A 25 -13.39 -11.91 -1.09
N ASP A 26 -13.49 -11.44 0.15
CA ASP A 26 -14.75 -11.06 0.79
C ASP A 26 -15.19 -9.62 0.45
N GLY A 27 -14.35 -8.87 -0.28
CA GLY A 27 -14.60 -7.48 -0.68
C GLY A 27 -14.11 -6.42 0.33
N ASP A 28 -13.53 -6.84 1.46
CA ASP A 28 -12.86 -5.95 2.41
C ASP A 28 -11.51 -5.47 1.84
N TRP A 29 -10.94 -4.43 2.42
CA TRP A 29 -9.66 -3.85 2.01
C TRP A 29 -8.49 -4.34 2.86
N GLN A 30 -7.33 -4.57 2.28
CA GLN A 30 -6.14 -4.99 3.00
C GLN A 30 -4.90 -4.27 2.49
N ILE A 31 -3.91 -4.11 3.37
CA ILE A 31 -2.58 -3.63 2.99
C ILE A 31 -1.53 -4.73 3.11
N ALA A 32 -0.59 -4.77 2.18
CA ALA A 32 0.53 -5.70 2.17
C ALA A 32 1.81 -4.97 1.78
N HIS A 33 2.91 -5.23 2.49
CA HIS A 33 4.22 -4.68 2.12
C HIS A 33 4.96 -5.64 1.19
N GLU A 34 5.44 -5.16 0.07
CA GLU A 34 6.40 -5.84 -0.80
C GLU A 34 7.78 -5.22 -0.59
N SER A 35 8.78 -6.04 -0.33
CA SER A 35 10.17 -5.59 -0.18
C SER A 35 10.72 -4.93 -1.46
N ALA A 36 11.73 -4.07 -1.32
CA ALA A 36 12.35 -3.37 -2.45
C ALA A 36 12.94 -4.27 -3.56
N SER A 37 13.24 -5.53 -3.25
CA SER A 37 13.73 -6.50 -4.23
C SER A 37 12.61 -7.21 -5.00
N GLY A 38 11.35 -7.03 -4.61
CA GLY A 38 10.18 -7.72 -5.17
C GLY A 38 10.10 -9.21 -4.83
N ASN A 39 11.02 -9.74 -4.02
CA ASN A 39 11.15 -11.18 -3.77
C ASN A 39 10.55 -11.62 -2.43
N SER A 40 9.95 -10.70 -1.68
CA SER A 40 9.39 -10.97 -0.36
C SER A 40 8.22 -10.05 -0.06
N TRP A 41 7.19 -10.64 0.54
CA TRP A 41 6.02 -9.97 1.06
C TRP A 41 6.08 -9.99 2.59
N GLY A 42 5.85 -8.84 3.20
CA GLY A 42 5.74 -8.62 4.64
C GLY A 42 4.32 -8.85 5.15
N ASN A 43 4.05 -8.39 6.37
CA ASN A 43 2.77 -8.59 7.04
C ASN A 43 1.61 -8.01 6.24
N PHE A 44 0.55 -8.81 6.17
CA PHE A 44 -0.78 -8.39 5.77
C PHE A 44 -1.49 -7.80 6.98
N SER A 45 -2.19 -6.69 6.81
CA SER A 45 -3.05 -6.17 7.86
C SER A 45 -4.28 -7.05 8.07
N GLU A 46 -4.99 -6.85 9.18
CA GLU A 46 -6.40 -7.21 9.22
C GLU A 46 -7.18 -6.45 8.14
N PRO A 47 -8.33 -6.99 7.67
CA PRO A 47 -9.15 -6.31 6.68
C PRO A 47 -9.78 -5.04 7.25
N PHE A 48 -9.98 -4.06 6.38
CA PHE A 48 -10.65 -2.79 6.62
C PHE A 48 -11.95 -2.75 5.82
N GLU A 49 -13.01 -2.17 6.38
CA GLU A 49 -14.31 -2.10 5.71
C GLU A 49 -14.29 -1.10 4.53
N HIS A 50 -13.45 -0.06 4.61
CA HIS A 50 -13.40 0.99 3.60
C HIS A 50 -11.99 1.27 3.06
N VAL A 51 -11.92 1.62 1.76
CA VAL A 51 -10.65 1.91 1.08
C VAL A 51 -9.87 3.06 1.74
N TRP A 52 -10.57 4.08 2.24
CA TRP A 52 -9.95 5.24 2.87
C TRP A 52 -9.26 4.89 4.19
N GLU A 53 -9.77 3.89 4.92
CA GLU A 53 -9.13 3.35 6.13
C GLU A 53 -7.84 2.64 5.78
N ALA A 54 -7.86 1.79 4.75
CA ALA A 54 -6.67 1.10 4.26
C ALA A 54 -5.61 2.09 3.77
N ILE A 55 -6.00 3.17 3.08
CA ILE A 55 -5.08 4.23 2.64
C ILE A 55 -4.49 4.98 3.85
N ALA A 56 -5.30 5.32 4.85
CA ALA A 56 -4.84 5.98 6.07
C ALA A 56 -3.86 5.09 6.85
N ALA A 57 -4.15 3.80 6.94
CA ALA A 57 -3.29 2.80 7.56
C ALA A 57 -1.97 2.64 6.79
N ALA A 58 -2.01 2.54 5.45
CA ALA A 58 -0.83 2.45 4.60
C ALA A 58 0.09 3.66 4.76
N ARG A 59 -0.47 4.88 4.79
CA ARG A 59 0.28 6.12 5.04
C ARG A 59 0.92 6.13 6.42
N THR A 60 0.19 5.67 7.44
CA THR A 60 0.69 5.59 8.82
C THR A 60 1.83 4.57 8.94
N LEU A 61 1.64 3.37 8.36
CA LEU A 61 2.67 2.34 8.29
C LEU A 61 3.94 2.85 7.59
N ASN A 62 3.79 3.49 6.44
CA ASN A 62 4.91 4.06 5.70
C ASN A 62 5.68 5.09 6.54
N ARG A 63 4.97 5.99 7.22
CA ARG A 63 5.56 7.03 8.06
C ARG A 63 6.29 6.46 9.27
N GLU A 64 5.64 5.56 10.00
CA GLU A 64 6.10 5.13 11.34
C GLU A 64 7.07 3.97 11.28
N THR A 65 6.95 3.09 10.30
CA THR A 65 7.80 1.90 10.16
C THR A 65 8.88 2.09 9.10
N TYR A 66 8.50 2.60 7.92
CA TYR A 66 9.42 2.66 6.78
C TYR A 66 10.05 4.05 6.56
N GLY A 67 9.67 5.07 7.33
CA GLY A 67 10.26 6.42 7.24
C GLY A 67 9.86 7.19 5.97
N ASN A 68 8.69 6.90 5.38
CA ASN A 68 8.23 7.39 4.07
C ASN A 68 9.13 6.96 2.90
N GLU A 69 9.72 5.77 2.99
CA GLU A 69 10.62 5.22 1.96
C GLU A 69 9.95 4.11 1.11
N CYS A 70 8.66 3.84 1.31
CA CYS A 70 7.87 2.97 0.44
C CYS A 70 6.98 3.80 -0.50
N ASP A 71 6.71 3.28 -1.70
CA ASP A 71 5.63 3.78 -2.55
C ASP A 71 4.29 3.15 -2.11
N LEU A 72 3.16 3.79 -2.46
CA LEU A 72 1.83 3.20 -2.28
C LEU A 72 1.28 2.78 -3.64
N ALA A 73 0.84 1.53 -3.76
CA ALA A 73 0.17 1.02 -4.96
C ALA A 73 -1.28 0.73 -4.63
N LEU A 74 -2.21 1.33 -5.39
CA LEU A 74 -3.63 1.03 -5.29
C LEU A 74 -4.02 0.08 -6.41
N CYS A 75 -4.90 -0.88 -6.12
CA CYS A 75 -5.56 -1.64 -7.17
C CYS A 75 -6.60 -0.77 -7.89
N ALA A 76 -7.04 -1.21 -9.07
CA ALA A 76 -7.96 -0.45 -9.92
C ALA A 76 -9.31 -0.18 -9.23
N GLU A 77 -9.76 -1.11 -8.38
CA GLU A 77 -10.96 -0.98 -7.57
C GLU A 77 -10.81 0.15 -6.55
N ALA A 78 -9.64 0.27 -5.90
CA ALA A 78 -9.37 1.31 -4.93
C ALA A 78 -9.32 2.69 -5.59
N GLU A 79 -8.76 2.77 -6.81
CA GLU A 79 -8.79 4.00 -7.60
C GLU A 79 -10.22 4.40 -7.96
N ALA A 80 -11.07 3.44 -8.35
CA ALA A 80 -12.45 3.70 -8.74
C ALA A 80 -13.35 4.18 -7.58
N GLU A 81 -13.07 3.77 -6.33
CA GLU A 81 -13.80 4.30 -5.16
C GLU A 81 -13.36 5.70 -4.75
N MET A 82 -12.18 6.14 -5.21
CA MET A 82 -11.62 7.45 -4.87
C MET A 82 -12.02 8.59 -5.83
N PHE A 83 -12.57 8.28 -7.01
CA PHE A 83 -12.88 9.24 -8.08
C PHE A 83 -14.27 9.02 -8.69
#